data_AF-A0A7C2WZ17-F1
#
_entry.id   AF-A0A7C2WZ17-F1
#
_cell.length_a   1.000
_cell.length_b   1.000
_cell.length_c   1.000
_cell.angle_alpha   90.00
_cell.angle_beta   90.00
_cell.angle_gamma   90.00
#
_symmetry.space_group_name_H-M   'P 1'
#
loop_
_entity.id
_entity.type
_entity.pdbx_description
1 polymer ?
#
loop_
_entity_poly.entity_id
_entity_poly.type
_entity_poly.pdbx_seq_one_letter_code
_entity_poly.pdbx_strand_id
1 'polypeptide(L)'
;MPKEILTRCGYRYDLCLAYKDNIEQNDQREFLSDTWHKIYGFRIPAKEIYCEGCISSNAPKLIDNKCPVRPCVIDKGLENCSQCEDYPCDNFNQRKVIYETFTKDIKVSKREYIHCIKPYENKERLDEIRSNNYPFSRPLNPELIPDDKSIL
;
A
#
# COMPACT_ATOMS: atom_id res chain seq x y z
N MET A 1 -13.10 7.00 13.96
CA MET A 1 -11.92 6.36 13.34
C MET A 1 -11.73 7.02 11.98
N PRO A 2 -10.50 7.40 11.57
CA PRO A 2 -10.29 7.93 10.23
C PRO A 2 -10.73 6.91 9.18
N LYS A 3 -11.19 7.40 8.03
CA LYS A 3 -11.62 6.58 6.89
C LYS A 3 -10.42 5.79 6.38
N GLU A 4 -10.64 4.51 6.05
CA GLU A 4 -9.64 3.64 5.45
C GLU A 4 -9.19 4.19 4.07
N ILE A 5 -7.87 4.25 3.85
CA ILE A 5 -7.26 4.73 2.60
C ILE A 5 -6.40 3.62 2.00
N LEU A 6 -7.01 2.87 1.08
CA LEU A 6 -6.36 1.76 0.39
C LEU A 6 -5.63 2.20 -0.88
N THR A 7 -4.37 1.85 -0.97
CA THR A 7 -3.53 2.07 -2.16
C THR A 7 -3.81 1.07 -3.28
N ARG A 8 -3.23 1.35 -4.45
CA ARG A 8 -3.28 0.45 -5.63
C ARG A 8 -2.76 -0.97 -5.33
N CYS A 9 -1.80 -1.11 -4.41
CA CYS A 9 -1.26 -2.41 -3.99
C CYS A 9 -1.84 -2.92 -2.67
N GLY A 10 -2.89 -2.29 -2.11
CA GLY A 10 -3.55 -2.72 -0.87
C GLY A 10 -2.88 -2.28 0.43
N TYR A 11 -1.82 -1.47 0.39
CA TYR A 11 -1.32 -0.76 1.59
C TYR A 11 -2.35 0.22 2.14
N ARG A 12 -2.23 0.55 3.43
CA ARG A 12 -3.10 1.45 4.19
C ARG A 12 -2.38 2.75 4.51
N TYR A 13 -2.63 3.80 3.73
CA TYR A 13 -2.00 5.10 3.99
C TYR A 13 -2.51 5.78 5.25
N ASP A 14 -3.76 5.52 5.66
CA ASP A 14 -4.30 6.00 6.93
C ASP A 14 -3.54 5.48 8.16
N LEU A 15 -2.72 4.43 8.01
CA LEU A 15 -1.87 3.88 9.08
C LEU A 15 -0.37 4.15 8.86
N CYS A 16 0.03 4.63 7.67
CA CYS A 16 1.41 4.72 7.25
C CYS A 16 2.10 5.98 7.77
N LEU A 17 3.14 5.84 8.60
CA LEU A 17 3.88 6.98 9.16
C LEU A 17 4.67 7.79 8.11
N ALA A 18 4.78 7.30 6.87
CA ALA A 18 5.39 8.05 5.78
C ALA A 18 4.41 8.94 5.00
N TYR A 19 3.10 8.78 5.23
CA TYR A 19 2.08 9.54 4.53
C TYR A 19 2.04 10.98 5.05
N LYS A 20 1.97 11.96 4.14
CA LYS A 20 2.10 13.39 4.46
C LYS A 20 1.20 13.85 5.60
N ASP A 21 -0.08 13.45 5.60
CA ASP A 21 -1.06 13.89 6.60
C ASP A 21 -0.72 13.31 7.98
N ASN A 22 -0.16 12.09 8.03
CA ASN A 22 0.26 11.44 9.26
C ASN A 22 1.57 12.06 9.80
N ILE A 23 2.49 12.48 8.92
CA ILE A 23 3.70 13.21 9.31
C ILE A 23 3.32 14.57 9.91
N GLU A 24 2.41 15.29 9.27
CA GLU A 24 1.91 16.59 9.75
C GLU A 24 1.18 16.46 11.09
N GLN A 25 0.41 15.39 11.29
CA GLN A 25 -0.29 15.14 12.55
C GLN A 25 0.65 14.73 13.69
N ASN A 26 1.62 13.85 13.43
CA ASN A 26 2.56 13.36 14.42
C ASN A 26 3.81 12.79 13.73
N ASP A 27 4.89 13.57 13.70
CA ASP A 27 6.13 13.15 13.04
C ASP A 27 6.80 12.00 13.81
N GLN A 28 6.81 10.81 13.19
CA GLN A 28 7.44 9.61 13.72
C GLN A 28 8.43 8.99 12.72
N ARG A 29 9.02 9.80 11.84
CA ARG A 29 9.87 9.32 10.73
C ARG A 29 11.16 8.65 11.19
N GLU A 30 11.73 9.07 12.33
CA GLU A 30 12.91 8.38 12.91
C GLU A 30 12.58 6.94 13.30
N PHE A 31 11.50 6.76 14.07
CA PHE A 31 10.99 5.44 14.44
C PHE A 31 10.67 4.57 13.21
N LEU A 32 10.04 5.15 12.18
CA LEU A 32 9.75 4.44 10.95
C LEU A 32 11.03 4.00 10.22
N SER A 33 12.02 4.90 10.08
CA SER A 33 13.31 4.60 9.46
C SER A 33 14.03 3.44 10.16
N ASP A 34 14.08 3.47 11.49
CA ASP A 34 14.72 2.44 12.29
C ASP A 34 13.99 1.10 12.20
N THR A 35 12.66 1.13 12.22
CA THR A 35 11.84 -0.07 12.14
C THR A 35 11.87 -0.68 10.74
N TRP A 36 11.92 0.13 9.68
CA TRP A 36 12.11 -0.35 8.32
C TRP A 36 13.45 -1.06 8.13
N HIS A 37 14.53 -0.49 8.67
CA HIS A 37 15.82 -1.15 8.66
C HIS A 37 15.76 -2.48 9.41
N LYS A 38 15.15 -2.50 10.60
CA LYS A 38 15.02 -3.70 11.41
C LYS A 38 14.24 -4.81 10.70
N ILE A 39 13.06 -4.50 10.14
CA ILE A 39 12.11 -5.51 9.62
C ILE A 39 12.38 -5.87 8.16
N TYR A 40 12.68 -4.87 7.33
CA TYR A 40 12.80 -5.04 5.88
C TYR A 40 14.25 -4.93 5.37
N GLY A 41 15.21 -4.61 6.23
CA GLY A 41 16.64 -4.56 5.89
C GLY A 41 17.09 -3.34 5.07
N PHE A 42 16.17 -2.44 4.71
CA PHE A 42 16.50 -1.20 3.98
C PHE A 42 16.38 0.02 4.88
N ARG A 43 17.13 1.08 4.58
CA ARG A 43 17.07 2.35 5.31
C ARG A 43 16.81 3.52 4.37
N ILE A 44 15.86 4.35 4.77
CA ILE A 44 15.62 5.67 4.19
C ILE A 44 15.86 6.68 5.32
N PRO A 45 16.73 7.68 5.15
CA PRO A 45 16.92 8.72 6.17
C PRO A 45 15.59 9.37 6.55
N ALA A 46 15.32 9.58 7.85
CA ALA A 46 14.04 10.13 8.33
C ALA A 46 13.62 11.42 7.59
N LYS A 47 14.58 12.31 7.31
CA LYS A 47 14.36 13.56 6.56
C LYS A 47 13.89 13.36 5.11
N GLU A 48 14.14 12.19 4.53
CA GLU A 48 13.76 11.82 3.16
C GLU A 48 12.44 11.04 3.11
N ILE A 49 11.94 10.57 4.25
CA ILE A 49 10.65 9.90 4.35
C ILE A 49 9.54 10.94 4.19
N TYR A 50 8.89 10.95 3.02
CA TYR A 50 7.71 11.75 2.73
C TYR A 50 6.96 11.17 1.53
N CYS A 51 5.68 10.87 1.68
CA CYS A 51 4.83 10.32 0.63
C CYS A 51 3.49 11.06 0.54
N GLU A 52 3.13 11.55 -0.65
CA GLU A 52 1.84 12.20 -0.90
C GLU A 52 0.71 11.20 -1.21
N GLY A 53 1.07 9.94 -1.38
CA GLY A 53 0.16 8.86 -1.69
C GLY A 53 -0.09 8.67 -3.19
N CYS A 54 -0.21 7.41 -3.61
CA CYS A 54 -0.32 6.99 -5.01
C CYS A 54 -1.71 7.15 -5.66
N ILE A 55 -2.74 7.59 -4.92
CA ILE A 55 -4.13 7.62 -5.40
C ILE A 55 -4.51 9.00 -5.96
N SER A 56 -4.02 10.07 -5.32
CA SER A 56 -4.64 11.40 -5.33
C SER A 56 -4.13 12.37 -6.39
N SER A 57 -3.09 12.03 -7.16
CA SER A 57 -2.57 12.95 -8.17
C SER A 57 -1.89 12.24 -9.35
N ASN A 58 -1.75 12.99 -10.45
CA ASN A 58 -1.06 12.53 -11.67
C ASN A 58 0.44 12.30 -11.41
N ALA A 59 1.07 13.15 -10.59
CA ALA A 59 2.50 13.10 -10.29
C ALA A 59 2.79 13.34 -8.79
N PRO A 60 2.40 12.41 -7.88
CA PRO A 60 2.66 12.54 -6.46
C PRO A 60 4.13 12.31 -6.16
N LYS A 61 4.65 12.98 -5.12
CA LYS A 61 5.92 12.58 -4.51
C LYS A 61 5.73 11.27 -3.77
N LEU A 62 6.42 10.23 -4.24
CA LEU A 62 6.36 8.88 -3.68
C LEU A 62 7.71 8.48 -3.08
N ILE A 63 7.66 7.59 -2.09
CA ILE A 63 8.86 6.94 -1.57
C ILE A 63 9.37 5.88 -2.53
N ASP A 64 8.47 5.07 -3.08
CA ASP A 64 8.81 4.03 -4.04
C ASP A 64 8.58 4.51 -5.48
N ASN A 65 9.59 5.19 -6.03
CA ASN A 65 9.55 5.71 -7.39
C ASN A 65 9.72 4.61 -8.47
N LYS A 66 9.99 3.36 -8.07
CA LYS A 66 10.15 2.21 -8.98
C LYS A 66 9.03 1.18 -8.78
N CYS A 67 7.89 1.59 -8.23
CA CYS A 67 6.75 0.71 -8.00
C CYS A 67 6.17 0.21 -9.34
N PRO A 68 6.17 -1.10 -9.61
CA PRO A 68 5.57 -1.63 -10.84
C PRO A 68 4.03 -1.68 -10.76
N VAL A 69 3.46 -1.64 -9.56
CA VAL A 69 2.01 -1.82 -9.34
C VAL A 69 1.22 -0.58 -9.75
N ARG A 70 1.70 0.63 -9.43
CA ARG A 70 0.97 1.87 -9.71
C ARG A 70 0.65 2.03 -11.20
N PRO A 71 1.62 2.02 -12.14
CA PRO A 71 1.32 2.15 -13.56
C PRO A 71 0.45 1.00 -14.07
N CYS A 72 0.73 -0.25 -13.66
CA CYS A 72 -0.06 -1.42 -14.04
C CYS A 72 -1.56 -1.28 -13.70
N VAL A 73 -1.87 -0.84 -12.48
CA VAL A 73 -3.26 -0.65 -12.02
C VAL A 73 -3.94 0.51 -12.74
N ILE A 74 -3.20 1.61 -12.99
CA ILE A 74 -3.71 2.76 -13.76
C ILE A 74 -4.02 2.36 -15.21
N ASP A 75 -3.08 1.68 -15.88
CA ASP A 75 -3.21 1.26 -17.29
C ASP A 75 -4.37 0.29 -17.50
N LYS A 76 -4.65 -0.57 -16.50
CA LYS A 76 -5.80 -1.49 -16.51
C LYS A 76 -7.13 -0.85 -16.07
N GLY A 77 -7.14 0.42 -15.69
CA GLY A 77 -8.35 1.09 -15.20
C GLY A 77 -8.89 0.54 -13.87
N LEU A 78 -8.05 -0.12 -13.08
CA LEU A 78 -8.43 -0.76 -11.82
C LEU A 78 -8.18 0.18 -10.64
N GLU A 79 -8.83 -0.09 -9.51
CA GLU A 79 -8.56 0.58 -8.24
C GLU A 79 -7.34 0.03 -7.54
N ASN A 80 -7.30 -1.29 -7.44
CA ASN A 80 -6.24 -1.98 -6.76
C ASN A 80 -6.15 -3.43 -7.27
N CYS A 81 -5.08 -4.11 -6.88
CA CYS A 81 -4.79 -5.46 -7.37
C CYS A 81 -5.89 -6.50 -7.10
N SER A 82 -6.79 -6.33 -6.13
CA SER A 82 -7.84 -7.33 -5.85
C SER A 82 -8.81 -7.52 -7.03
N GLN A 83 -8.92 -6.51 -7.89
CA GLN A 83 -9.81 -6.50 -9.06
C GLN A 83 -9.17 -7.14 -10.30
N CYS A 84 -7.86 -7.38 -10.29
CA CYS A 84 -7.14 -7.90 -11.45
C CYS A 84 -7.36 -9.42 -11.59
N GLU A 85 -7.64 -9.91 -12.79
CA GLU A 85 -7.76 -11.35 -13.06
C GLU A 85 -6.46 -12.11 -12.76
N ASP A 86 -5.31 -11.52 -13.12
CA ASP A 86 -3.97 -12.09 -12.91
C ASP A 86 -3.50 -12.06 -11.46
N TYR A 87 -4.28 -11.49 -10.53
CA TYR A 87 -3.84 -11.37 -9.14
C TYR A 87 -3.87 -12.72 -8.42
N PRO A 88 -2.78 -13.11 -7.72
CA PRO A 88 -1.50 -12.40 -7.57
C PRO A 88 -0.53 -12.61 -8.76
N CYS A 89 0.00 -11.51 -9.31
CA CYS A 89 0.97 -11.52 -10.42
C CYS A 89 2.37 -11.05 -10.00
N ASP A 90 3.34 -11.12 -10.91
CA ASP A 90 4.74 -10.72 -10.66
C ASP A 90 4.89 -9.26 -10.22
N ASN A 91 4.14 -8.34 -10.83
CA ASN A 91 4.16 -6.93 -10.42
C ASN A 91 3.73 -6.76 -8.96
N PHE A 92 2.68 -7.48 -8.53
CA PHE A 92 2.22 -7.45 -7.15
C PHE A 92 3.22 -8.13 -6.21
N ASN A 93 3.75 -9.30 -6.59
CA ASN A 93 4.68 -10.07 -5.78
C ASN A 93 5.96 -9.28 -5.42
N GLN A 94 6.39 -8.34 -6.27
CA GLN A 94 7.52 -7.44 -5.97
C GLN A 94 7.29 -6.45 -4.82
N ARG A 95 6.04 -6.23 -4.38
CA ARG A 95 5.66 -5.35 -3.26
C ARG A 95 4.75 -6.03 -2.24
N LYS A 96 4.69 -7.36 -2.29
CA LYS A 96 3.91 -8.18 -1.38
C LYS A 96 4.55 -8.19 -0.01
N VAL A 97 3.74 -7.94 1.03
CA VAL A 97 4.12 -8.10 2.43
C VAL A 97 3.17 -9.09 3.07
N ILE A 98 3.75 -10.07 3.75
CA ILE A 98 3.08 -11.09 4.56
C ILE A 98 3.81 -11.09 5.91
N TYR A 99 3.08 -10.93 7.02
CA TYR A 99 3.69 -10.79 8.35
C TYR A 99 4.70 -11.89 8.67
N GLU A 100 4.37 -13.16 8.42
CA GLU A 100 5.23 -14.30 8.76
C GLU A 100 6.56 -14.27 7.99
N THR A 101 6.55 -13.74 6.76
CA THR A 101 7.76 -13.68 5.92
C THR A 101 8.79 -12.71 6.49
N PHE A 102 8.34 -11.59 7.06
CA PHE A 102 9.22 -10.52 7.55
C PHE A 102 9.49 -10.57 9.05
N THR A 103 8.83 -11.47 9.79
CA THR A 103 8.95 -11.53 11.26
C THR A 103 9.47 -12.86 11.79
N LYS A 104 9.69 -13.87 10.93
CA LYS A 104 10.11 -15.23 11.32
C LYS A 104 11.23 -15.28 12.37
N ASP A 105 12.26 -14.45 12.20
CA ASP A 105 13.46 -14.47 13.04
C ASP A 105 13.65 -13.17 13.85
N ILE A 106 12.60 -12.35 13.96
CA ILE A 106 12.66 -11.01 14.57
C ILE A 106 11.56 -10.84 15.61
N LYS A 107 11.94 -10.43 16.82
CA LYS A 107 10.95 -10.02 17.83
C LYS A 107 10.35 -8.66 17.48
N VAL A 108 9.06 -8.67 17.16
CA VAL A 108 8.28 -7.48 16.82
C VAL A 108 7.39 -7.08 18.00
N SER A 109 7.50 -5.83 18.44
CA SER A 109 6.61 -5.24 19.42
C SER A 109 5.25 -4.88 18.82
N LYS A 110 4.23 -4.73 19.66
CA LYS A 110 2.89 -4.30 19.23
C LYS A 110 2.93 -2.98 18.45
N ARG A 111 3.76 -2.02 18.87
CA ARG A 111 3.90 -0.72 18.21
C ARG A 111 4.51 -0.87 16.81
N GLU A 112 5.57 -1.67 16.68
CA GLU A 112 6.20 -1.94 15.37
C GLU A 112 5.23 -2.64 14.42
N TYR A 113 4.46 -3.62 14.91
CA TYR A 113 3.43 -4.27 14.10
C TYR A 113 2.39 -3.26 13.58
N ILE A 114 1.79 -2.47 14.47
CA ILE A 114 0.72 -1.52 14.12
C ILE A 114 1.18 -0.48 13.09
N HIS A 115 2.39 0.04 13.21
CA HIS A 115 2.86 1.18 12.41
C HIS A 115 3.78 0.81 11.26
N CYS A 116 4.41 -0.37 11.29
CA CYS A 116 5.45 -0.74 10.33
C CYS A 116 5.23 -2.09 9.66
N ILE A 117 4.19 -2.85 10.01
CA ILE A 117 3.79 -4.07 9.27
C ILE A 117 2.35 -3.99 8.80
N LYS A 118 1.40 -3.78 9.72
CA LYS A 118 -0.03 -3.68 9.41
C LYS A 118 -0.36 -2.73 8.24
N PRO A 119 0.31 -1.56 8.07
CA PRO A 119 0.04 -0.68 6.94
C PRO A 119 0.45 -1.30 5.59
N TYR A 120 1.40 -2.22 5.59
CA TYR A 120 2.00 -2.79 4.38
C TYR A 120 1.55 -4.22 4.11
N GLU A 121 1.08 -4.97 5.10
CA GLU A 121 0.56 -6.32 4.95
C GLU A 121 -0.66 -6.34 4.01
N ASN A 122 -0.40 -6.54 2.74
CA ASN A 122 -1.38 -6.34 1.67
C ASN A 122 -1.93 -7.63 1.10
N LYS A 123 -1.19 -8.76 1.21
CA LYS A 123 -1.65 -10.03 0.63
C LYS A 123 -2.98 -10.46 1.23
N GLU A 124 -3.01 -10.63 2.56
CA GLU A 124 -4.22 -11.07 3.27
C GLU A 124 -5.38 -10.10 3.03
N ARG A 125 -5.10 -8.79 3.13
CA ARG A 125 -6.12 -7.74 2.90
C ARG A 125 -6.73 -7.80 1.51
N LEU A 126 -5.89 -7.91 0.47
CA LEU A 126 -6.37 -7.97 -0.91
C LEU A 126 -7.05 -9.31 -1.21
N ASP A 127 -6.63 -10.41 -0.59
CA ASP A 127 -7.32 -11.70 -0.71
C ASP A 127 -8.72 -11.65 -0.11
N GLU A 128 -8.87 -11.03 1.06
CA GLU A 128 -10.17 -10.82 1.71
C GLU A 128 -11.08 -9.93 0.83
N ILE A 129 -10.56 -8.80 0.35
CA ILE A 129 -11.31 -7.93 -0.57
C ILE A 129 -11.71 -8.70 -1.83
N ARG A 130 -10.79 -9.49 -2.41
CA ARG A 130 -11.07 -10.26 -3.61
C ARG A 130 -12.14 -11.32 -3.38
N SER A 131 -12.04 -12.11 -2.30
CA SER A 131 -13.00 -13.17 -1.98
C SER A 131 -14.42 -12.63 -1.80
N ASN A 132 -14.56 -11.38 -1.37
CA ASN A 132 -15.86 -10.77 -1.11
C ASN A 132 -16.44 -10.01 -2.31
N ASN A 133 -15.62 -9.63 -3.30
CA ASN A 133 -16.04 -8.70 -4.35
C ASN A 133 -15.73 -9.14 -5.79
N TYR A 134 -14.79 -10.06 -6.02
CA TYR A 134 -14.43 -10.49 -7.38
C TYR A 134 -15.39 -11.57 -7.91
N PRO A 135 -15.78 -11.56 -9.20
CA PRO A 135 -15.36 -10.64 -10.26
C PRO A 135 -16.12 -9.30 -10.27
N PHE A 136 -17.17 -9.17 -9.48
CA PHE A 136 -18.09 -8.02 -9.50
C PHE A 136 -17.61 -6.82 -8.68
N SER A 137 -16.46 -6.24 -9.03
CA SER A 137 -16.01 -5.00 -8.40
C SER A 137 -16.31 -3.80 -9.28
N ARG A 138 -17.39 -3.06 -8.97
CA ARG A 138 -17.56 -1.70 -9.50
C ARG A 138 -16.46 -0.81 -8.89
N PRO A 139 -15.85 0.11 -9.64
CA PRO A 139 -14.99 1.13 -9.06
C PRO A 139 -15.76 1.92 -7.97
N LEU A 140 -15.26 1.87 -6.73
CA LEU A 140 -15.69 2.64 -5.56
C LEU A 140 -15.06 4.05 -5.51
N ASN A 141 -14.06 4.34 -6.34
CA ASN A 141 -13.37 5.62 -6.43
C ASN A 141 -14.08 6.52 -7.46
N PRO A 142 -14.74 7.61 -7.01
CA PRO A 142 -15.46 8.51 -7.91
C PRO A 142 -14.55 9.28 -8.88
N GLU A 143 -13.23 9.28 -8.67
CA GLU A 143 -12.24 9.88 -9.58
C GLU A 143 -11.84 8.94 -10.72
N LEU A 144 -12.20 7.65 -10.64
CA LEU A 144 -12.03 6.72 -11.75
C LEU A 144 -13.25 6.80 -12.65
N ILE A 145 -13.09 7.39 -13.83
CA ILE A 145 -14.10 7.39 -14.88
C ILE A 145 -14.01 6.04 -15.59
N PRO A 146 -15.03 5.15 -15.47
CA PRO A 146 -15.03 3.89 -16.18
C PRO A 146 -15.02 4.15 -17.70
N ASP A 147 -14.16 3.48 -18.44
CA ASP A 147 -14.24 3.37 -19.90
C ASP A 147 -14.91 2.05 -20.30
N ASP A 148 -15.30 1.91 -21.57
CA ASP A 148 -15.99 0.69 -22.06
C ASP A 148 -15.18 -0.60 -21.86
N LYS A 149 -13.86 -0.50 -21.60
CA LYS A 149 -12.99 -1.66 -21.31
C LYS A 149 -13.07 -2.08 -19.83
N SER A 150 -13.45 -1.17 -18.95
CA SER A 150 -13.58 -1.40 -17.49
C SER A 150 -14.96 -1.94 -17.06
N ILE A 151 -15.90 -2.13 -17.99
CA ILE A 151 -17.31 -2.52 -17.74
C ILE A 151 -17.59 -4.00 -18.07
N LEU A 152 -16.61 -4.77 -18.58
CA LEU A 152 -16.79 -6.18 -18.93
C LEU A 152 -16.48 -7.15 -17.79
#